data_AF-A0AB37UGR4-F1
#
_entry.id   AF-A0AB37UGR4-F1
#
_cell.length_a   1.000
_cell.length_b   1.000
_cell.length_c   1.000
_cell.angle_alpha   90.00
_cell.angle_beta   90.00
_cell.angle_gamma   90.00
#
_symmetry.space_group_name_H-M   'P 1'
#
loop_
_entity.id
_entity.type
_entity.pdbx_description
1 polymer ?
#
loop_
_entity_poly.entity_id
_entity_poly.type
_entity_poly.pdbx_seq_one_letter_code
_entity_poly.pdbx_strand_id
1 'polypeptide(L)'
;MNPLGKEALAGNFSRSCGNIRVEQGQFLHATCKDRSANNRNTSLDLNSGIGNKDGHLTRSGGYISTCKNIKWDGGTTLQADCRTYSKDWRTGTKLDLNRVISNQDGNLTFDRNTSWRRR
;
A
#
# COMPACT_ATOMS: atom_id res chain seq x y z
N MET A 1 -24.92 -6.94 -20.75
CA MET A 1 -23.91 -7.81 -20.08
C MET A 1 -22.87 -6.89 -19.46
N ASN A 2 -22.51 -7.19 -18.21
CA ASN A 2 -21.97 -6.30 -17.19
C ASN A 2 -20.79 -5.39 -17.62
N PRO A 3 -20.79 -4.11 -17.23
CA PRO A 3 -19.65 -3.24 -17.46
C PRO A 3 -18.57 -3.61 -16.44
N LEU A 4 -17.49 -4.26 -16.90
CA LEU A 4 -16.28 -4.39 -16.08
C LEU A 4 -15.69 -2.99 -15.93
N GLY A 5 -16.06 -2.39 -14.81
CA GLY A 5 -15.64 -1.07 -14.39
C GLY A 5 -14.12 -0.95 -14.44
N LYS A 6 -13.69 0.30 -14.57
CA LYS A 6 -12.34 0.76 -14.24
C LYS A 6 -12.02 0.36 -12.80
N GLU A 7 -11.66 -0.88 -12.57
CA GLU A 7 -10.91 -1.25 -11.39
C GLU A 7 -9.54 -0.64 -11.62
N ALA A 8 -9.26 0.45 -10.92
CA ALA A 8 -7.89 0.94 -10.76
C ALA A 8 -7.03 -0.30 -10.55
N LEU A 9 -6.04 -0.52 -11.42
CA LEU A 9 -5.11 -1.65 -11.38
C LEU A 9 -4.60 -1.77 -9.94
N ALA A 10 -5.29 -2.56 -9.12
CA ALA A 10 -4.87 -2.89 -7.78
C ALA A 10 -3.61 -3.71 -8.02
N GLY A 11 -2.48 -3.14 -7.62
CA GLY A 11 -1.19 -3.63 -8.06
C GLY A 11 -0.88 -5.07 -7.68
N ASN A 12 -1.63 -5.63 -6.72
CA ASN A 12 -1.62 -7.06 -6.38
C ASN A 12 -0.18 -7.62 -6.29
N PHE A 13 0.74 -6.84 -5.73
CA PHE A 13 2.16 -7.18 -5.71
C PHE A 13 2.40 -8.57 -5.09
N SER A 14 1.59 -8.97 -4.11
CA SER A 14 1.73 -10.27 -3.43
C SER A 14 1.53 -11.48 -4.34
N ARG A 15 0.99 -11.32 -5.55
CA ARG A 15 0.89 -12.40 -6.55
C ARG A 15 2.24 -12.77 -7.18
N SER A 16 3.17 -11.82 -7.21
CA SER A 16 4.48 -11.96 -7.84
C SER A 16 5.65 -11.66 -6.90
N CYS A 17 5.34 -11.32 -5.64
CA CYS A 17 6.31 -11.09 -4.59
C CYS A 17 6.07 -12.04 -3.41
N GLY A 18 7.15 -12.49 -2.81
CA GLY A 18 7.17 -13.27 -1.57
C GLY A 18 8.06 -12.63 -0.51
N ASN A 19 8.23 -13.31 0.63
CA ASN A 19 9.04 -12.84 1.75
C ASN A 19 8.69 -11.39 2.19
N ILE A 20 7.39 -11.12 2.22
CA ILE A 20 6.84 -9.80 2.51
C ILE A 20 7.01 -9.54 4.00
N ARG A 21 7.54 -8.38 4.36
CA ARG A 21 7.69 -7.94 5.75
C ARG A 21 7.56 -6.42 5.84
N VAL A 22 6.91 -5.93 6.89
CA VAL A 22 6.86 -4.50 7.19
C VAL A 22 7.75 -4.23 8.40
N GLU A 23 8.81 -3.46 8.20
CA GLU A 23 9.72 -3.03 9.27
C GLU A 23 9.33 -1.65 9.80
N GLN A 24 9.33 -1.53 11.13
CA GLN A 24 9.03 -0.30 11.87
C GLN A 24 7.67 0.32 11.50
N GLY A 25 6.76 -0.49 10.94
CA GLY A 25 5.48 -0.01 10.44
C GLY A 25 5.62 1.05 9.33
N GLN A 26 6.75 1.13 8.61
CA GLN A 26 7.02 2.13 7.56
C GLN A 26 7.57 1.49 6.30
N PHE A 27 8.57 0.62 6.42
CA PHE A 27 9.27 0.09 5.25
C PHE A 27 8.70 -1.28 4.90
N LEU A 28 8.10 -1.39 3.72
CA LEU A 28 7.70 -2.67 3.14
C LEU A 28 8.89 -3.26 2.42
N HIS A 29 9.30 -4.47 2.78
CA HIS A 29 10.30 -5.23 2.06
C HIS A 29 9.65 -6.47 1.48
N ALA A 30 10.03 -6.82 0.25
CA ALA A 30 9.62 -8.05 -0.39
C ALA A 30 10.67 -8.53 -1.38
N THR A 31 10.56 -9.79 -1.78
CA THR A 31 11.29 -10.37 -2.90
C THR A 31 10.33 -10.55 -4.07
N CYS A 32 10.48 -9.74 -5.12
CA CYS A 32 9.56 -9.66 -6.25
C CYS A 32 10.18 -10.25 -7.52
N LYS A 33 9.36 -10.92 -8.34
CA LYS A 33 9.79 -11.43 -9.65
C LYS A 33 9.86 -10.30 -10.69
N ASP A 34 10.95 -10.24 -11.44
CA ASP A 34 11.06 -9.39 -12.64
C ASP A 34 10.45 -10.07 -13.89
N ARG A 35 10.45 -9.39 -15.03
CA ARG A 35 9.94 -9.93 -16.31
C ARG A 35 10.70 -11.16 -16.80
N SER A 36 11.94 -11.33 -16.34
CA SER A 36 12.80 -12.47 -16.63
C SER A 36 12.65 -13.58 -15.58
N ALA A 37 11.66 -13.47 -14.69
CA ALA A 37 11.38 -14.39 -13.58
C ALA A 37 12.49 -14.48 -12.52
N ASN A 38 13.44 -13.54 -12.49
CA ASN A 38 14.43 -13.47 -11.42
C ASN A 38 13.83 -12.82 -10.17
N ASN A 39 14.31 -13.25 -9.01
CA ASN A 39 13.93 -12.69 -7.73
C ASN A 39 14.75 -11.42 -7.43
N ARG A 40 14.09 -10.30 -7.19
CA ARG A 40 14.70 -9.05 -6.78
C ARG A 40 14.23 -8.65 -5.38
N ASN A 41 15.18 -8.35 -4.50
CA ASN A 41 14.86 -7.75 -3.21
C ASN A 41 14.57 -6.27 -3.42
N THR A 42 13.40 -5.84 -2.95
CA THR A 42 12.92 -4.47 -3.10
C THR A 42 12.31 -3.99 -1.79
N SER A 43 12.46 -2.70 -1.53
CA SER A 43 11.84 -2.01 -0.42
C SER A 43 11.05 -0.81 -0.92
N LEU A 44 9.96 -0.50 -0.22
CA LEU A 44 9.10 0.64 -0.49
C LEU A 44 8.78 1.33 0.83
N ASP A 45 9.01 2.64 0.88
CA ASP A 45 8.57 3.46 2.01
C ASP A 45 7.05 3.66 1.94
N LEU A 46 6.32 2.99 2.83
CA LEU A 46 4.87 3.09 2.93
C LEU A 46 4.44 4.52 3.25
N ASN A 47 5.23 5.27 3.99
CA ASN A 47 4.89 6.65 4.37
C ASN A 47 4.90 7.60 3.16
N SER A 48 5.64 7.27 2.10
CA SER A 48 5.66 8.09 0.89
C SER A 48 4.35 8.05 0.09
N GLY A 49 3.53 7.00 0.25
CA GLY A 49 2.29 6.83 -0.54
C GLY A 49 1.04 6.49 0.27
N ILE A 50 1.17 6.00 1.51
CA ILE A 50 0.06 5.77 2.43
C ILE A 50 -0.08 6.98 3.34
N GLY A 51 -1.30 7.45 3.49
CA GLY A 51 -1.67 8.60 4.28
C GLY A 51 -2.93 8.30 5.08
N ASN A 52 -3.40 9.33 5.78
CA ASN A 52 -4.60 9.28 6.58
C ASN A 52 -5.61 10.30 6.06
N LYS A 53 -6.82 9.83 5.74
CA LYS A 53 -7.95 10.68 5.37
C LYS A 53 -9.10 10.41 6.33
N ASP A 54 -9.35 11.36 7.23
CA ASP A 54 -10.40 11.29 8.25
C ASP A 54 -10.38 10.00 9.10
N GLY A 55 -9.18 9.57 9.53
CA GLY A 55 -9.00 8.32 10.28
C GLY A 55 -8.94 7.06 9.41
N HIS A 56 -9.03 7.18 8.08
CA HIS A 56 -8.90 6.06 7.16
C HIS A 56 -7.53 6.03 6.48
N LEU A 57 -6.84 4.89 6.54
CA LEU A 57 -5.64 4.66 5.75
C LEU A 57 -5.99 4.72 4.26
N THR A 58 -5.28 5.55 3.51
CA THR A 58 -5.55 5.76 2.07
C THR A 58 -4.28 6.11 1.31
N ARG A 59 -4.34 6.10 -0.02
CA ARG A 59 -3.19 6.45 -0.87
C ARG A 59 -3.04 7.97 -0.99
N SER A 60 -2.34 8.59 -0.05
CA SER A 60 -2.10 10.05 -0.01
C SER A 60 -0.74 10.48 0.57
N GLY A 61 0.02 9.57 1.19
CA GLY A 61 1.30 9.86 1.86
C GLY A 61 1.15 10.45 3.27
N GLY A 62 2.17 10.27 4.11
CA GLY A 62 2.35 10.94 5.39
C GLY A 62 1.62 10.34 6.60
N TYR A 63 1.15 9.09 6.57
CA TYR A 63 0.36 8.52 7.67
C TYR A 63 1.11 8.45 9.00
N ILE A 64 2.45 8.33 9.01
CA ILE A 64 3.24 8.21 10.25
C ILE A 64 3.04 9.41 11.17
N SER A 65 2.76 10.59 10.60
CA SER A 65 2.54 11.82 11.38
C SER A 65 1.18 11.87 12.08
N THR A 66 0.20 11.07 11.64
CA THR A 66 -1.20 11.16 12.10
C THR A 66 -1.81 9.82 12.51
N CYS A 67 -1.04 8.74 12.44
CA CYS A 67 -1.44 7.40 12.84
C CYS A 67 -0.46 6.83 13.87
N LYS A 68 -0.96 5.94 14.73
CA LYS A 68 -0.21 5.22 15.77
C LYS A 68 -0.61 3.75 15.77
N ASN A 69 0.05 2.94 16.61
CA ASN A 69 -0.23 1.51 16.75
C ASN A 69 -0.22 0.78 15.40
N ILE A 70 0.74 1.13 14.53
CA ILE A 70 0.86 0.55 13.20
C ILE A 70 1.26 -0.92 13.34
N LYS A 71 0.47 -1.81 12.77
CA LYS A 71 0.63 -3.26 12.81
C LYS A 71 0.46 -3.82 11.41
N TRP A 72 1.23 -4.85 11.10
CA TRP A 72 1.11 -5.63 9.89
C TRP A 72 0.60 -7.02 10.26
N ASP A 73 -0.31 -7.58 9.45
CA ASP A 73 -0.99 -8.84 9.73
C ASP A 73 -0.19 -10.10 9.37
N GLY A 74 1.01 -9.95 8.81
CA GLY A 74 1.78 -11.08 8.27
C GLY A 74 1.50 -11.37 6.79
N GLY A 75 0.60 -10.62 6.16
CA GLY A 75 0.23 -10.78 4.76
C GLY A 75 0.34 -9.46 4.01
N THR A 76 -0.81 -8.90 3.66
CA THR A 76 -0.91 -7.69 2.84
C THR A 76 -1.71 -6.60 3.51
N THR A 77 -2.15 -6.80 4.75
CA THR A 77 -2.97 -5.82 5.45
C THR A 77 -2.11 -5.01 6.41
N LEU A 78 -2.13 -3.69 6.22
CA LEU A 78 -1.64 -2.74 7.21
C LEU A 78 -2.80 -2.28 8.08
N GLN A 79 -2.63 -2.32 9.39
CA GLN A 79 -3.57 -1.81 10.38
C GLN A 79 -2.94 -0.65 11.15
N ALA A 80 -3.71 0.38 11.46
CA ALA A 80 -3.27 1.46 12.33
C ALA A 80 -4.45 2.10 13.06
N ASP A 81 -4.14 2.96 14.04
CA ASP A 81 -5.09 3.88 14.65
C ASP A 81 -4.80 5.29 14.13
N CYS A 82 -5.74 5.92 13.45
CA CYS A 82 -5.49 7.17 12.72
C CYS A 82 -6.38 8.31 13.22
N ARG A 83 -5.85 9.53 13.22
CA ARG A 83 -6.56 10.71 13.67
C ARG A 83 -7.61 11.18 12.66
N THR A 84 -8.83 11.48 13.10
CA THR A 84 -9.90 12.05 12.27
C THR A 84 -9.77 13.58 12.16
N TYR A 85 -10.55 14.21 11.29
CA TYR A 85 -10.60 15.69 11.22
C TYR A 85 -11.11 16.32 12.52
N SER A 86 -12.00 15.63 13.24
CA SER A 86 -12.50 16.01 14.57
C SER A 86 -11.46 15.86 15.69
N LYS A 87 -10.24 15.42 15.36
CA LYS A 87 -9.13 15.13 16.30
C LYS A 87 -9.34 13.88 17.16
N ASP A 88 -10.38 13.10 16.91
CA ASP A 88 -10.60 11.78 17.51
C ASP A 88 -9.67 10.72 16.90
N TRP A 89 -9.63 9.55 17.52
CA TRP A 89 -8.86 8.41 17.03
C TRP A 89 -9.80 7.33 16.49
N ARG A 90 -9.69 7.06 15.18
CA ARG A 90 -10.28 5.87 14.59
C ARG A 90 -9.32 4.71 14.79
N THR A 91 -9.74 3.71 15.55
CA THR A 91 -8.91 2.54 15.85
C THR A 91 -9.12 1.42 14.85
N GLY A 92 -8.06 0.64 14.63
CA GLY A 92 -8.12 -0.56 13.81
C GLY A 92 -8.47 -0.33 12.34
N THR A 93 -8.13 0.84 11.78
CA THR A 93 -8.29 1.10 10.35
C THR A 93 -7.34 0.21 9.56
N LYS A 94 -7.82 -0.38 8.46
CA LYS A 94 -7.10 -1.39 7.68
C LYS A 94 -6.97 -0.92 6.24
N LEU A 95 -5.80 -1.14 5.66
CA LEU A 95 -5.53 -0.95 4.24
C LEU A 95 -4.84 -2.20 3.70
N ASP A 96 -5.49 -2.82 2.72
CA ASP A 96 -4.86 -3.86 1.92
C ASP A 96 -3.86 -3.21 0.95
N LEU A 97 -2.58 -3.54 1.12
CA LEU A 97 -1.46 -3.06 0.33
C LEU A 97 -1.57 -3.50 -1.14
N ASN A 98 -2.24 -4.63 -1.44
CA ASN A 98 -2.47 -5.05 -2.82
C ASN A 98 -3.35 -4.06 -3.61
N ARG A 99 -4.13 -3.22 -2.92
CA ARG A 99 -4.99 -2.22 -3.55
C ARG A 99 -4.24 -0.98 -4.01
N VAL A 100 -3.00 -0.81 -3.56
CA VAL A 100 -2.24 0.43 -3.74
C VAL A 100 -0.80 0.23 -4.20
N ILE A 101 -0.27 -1.00 -4.14
CA ILE A 101 1.11 -1.32 -4.48
C ILE A 101 1.16 -2.42 -5.54
N SER A 102 1.96 -2.14 -6.57
CA SER A 102 2.30 -3.03 -7.69
C SER A 102 3.74 -3.50 -7.61
N ASN A 103 3.98 -4.69 -8.16
CA ASN A 103 5.30 -5.08 -8.63
C ASN A 103 5.50 -4.63 -10.08
N GLN A 104 6.45 -3.73 -10.32
CA GLN A 104 6.86 -3.30 -11.66
C GLN A 104 8.27 -3.81 -11.94
N ASP A 105 8.36 -4.92 -12.67
CA ASP A 105 9.63 -5.52 -13.11
C ASP A 105 10.62 -5.81 -11.96
N GLY A 106 10.10 -6.37 -10.86
CA GLY A 106 10.87 -6.68 -9.66
C GLY A 106 11.03 -5.51 -8.68
N ASN A 107 10.39 -4.37 -8.95
CA ASN A 107 10.42 -3.21 -8.08
C ASN A 107 9.03 -2.87 -7.51
N LEU A 108 8.92 -2.72 -6.18
CA LEU A 108 7.67 -2.27 -5.55
C LEU A 108 7.41 -0.79 -5.86
N THR A 109 6.19 -0.48 -6.27
CA THR A 109 5.78 0.89 -6.59
C THR A 109 4.34 1.12 -6.17
N PHE A 110 4.00 2.35 -5.80
CA PHE A 110 2.60 2.72 -5.65
C PHE A 110 1.89 2.80 -7.00
N ASP A 111 0.65 2.31 -7.04
CA ASP A 111 -0.20 2.43 -8.20
C ASP A 111 -0.41 3.91 -8.51
N ARG A 112 -0.17 4.29 -9.76
CA ARG A 112 -0.45 5.64 -10.22
C ARG A 112 -1.95 5.86 -10.07
N ASN A 113 -2.33 6.99 -9.45
CA ASN A 113 -3.72 7.43 -9.50
C ASN A 113 -4.06 7.67 -10.98
N THR A 114 -4.74 6.73 -11.63
CA THR A 114 -5.08 6.86 -13.05
C THR A 114 -6.17 7.90 -13.30
N SER A 115 -6.49 8.75 -12.33
CA SER A 115 -7.42 9.86 -12.52
C SER A 115 -6.89 10.94 -13.48
N TRP A 116 -5.59 11.06 -13.77
CA TRP A 116 -5.10 12.05 -14.75
C TRP A 116 -3.86 11.61 -15.53
N ARG A 117 -4.06 10.79 -16.58
CA ARG A 117 -3.18 10.77 -17.76
C ARG A 117 -4.02 10.75 -19.03
N ARG A 118 -4.56 11.91 -19.39
CA ARG A 118 -4.82 12.28 -20.78
C ARG A 118 -3.92 13.46 -21.12
N ARG A 119 -2.87 13.20 -21.90
CA ARG A 119 -2.38 14.09 -22.95
C ARG A 119 -1.89 13.19 -24.07
#